data_AF-A0A3D2V472-F1
#
_entry.id   AF-A0A3D2V472-F1
#
_cell.length_a   1.000
_cell.length_b   1.000
_cell.length_c   1.000
_cell.angle_alpha   90.00
_cell.angle_beta   90.00
_cell.angle_gamma   90.00
#
_symmetry.space_group_name_H-M   'P 1'
#
loop_
_entity.id
_entity.type
_entity.pdbx_description
1 polymer ?
#
loop_
_entity_poly.entity_id
_entity_poly.type
_entity_poly.pdbx_seq_one_letter_code
_entity_poly.pdbx_strand_id
1 'polypeptide(L)'
;ESLYRPDKPFASEEVQLLTWATLLQEFHTGEKLLSLVPKAPKAAPLSFWIDLATRLGRLHRELAGDQINFATVQQHCIKQGLELEARRWATLTELQNAYLQRLNDQELWDKQTARLFAVEHHEVPESSPTIVLAGTVDLTQTLRSLISHVPDVYALVLADESDSQYFDETGSLSAKDRFPAPCISHDNITFSSDISSTCF
;
A
#
# COMPACT_ATOMS: atom_id res chain seq x y z
N GLU A 1 -3.45 10.95 -13.94
CA GLU A 1 -3.09 11.58 -12.66
C GLU A 1 -3.11 13.08 -12.91
N SER A 2 -3.72 13.85 -12.02
CA SER A 2 -4.01 15.27 -12.25
C SER A 2 -3.61 16.17 -11.07
N LEU A 3 -3.20 15.59 -9.94
CA LEU A 3 -2.81 16.33 -8.74
C LEU A 3 -1.35 16.77 -8.75
N TYR A 4 -0.51 16.11 -9.54
CA TYR A 4 0.90 16.44 -9.73
C TYR A 4 1.33 16.03 -11.15
N ARG A 5 2.49 16.52 -11.58
CA ARG A 5 3.04 16.20 -12.90
C ARG A 5 4.08 15.08 -12.75
N PRO A 6 3.86 13.89 -13.36
CA PRO A 6 4.87 12.84 -13.31
C PRO A 6 6.03 13.14 -14.27
N ASP A 7 7.26 12.81 -13.88
CA ASP A 7 8.45 12.94 -14.73
C ASP A 7 8.56 11.81 -15.76
N LYS A 8 7.97 10.65 -15.48
CA LYS A 8 7.97 9.48 -16.35
C LYS A 8 6.55 8.94 -16.58
N PRO A 9 6.29 8.28 -17.73
CA PRO A 9 5.03 7.58 -17.93
C PRO A 9 4.83 6.48 -16.88
N PHE A 10 3.57 6.26 -16.50
CA PHE A 10 3.26 5.19 -15.56
C PHE A 10 3.26 3.82 -16.26
N ALA A 11 3.80 2.81 -15.58
CA ALA A 11 3.65 1.42 -15.98
C ALA A 11 2.17 1.03 -15.98
N SER A 12 1.70 0.37 -17.03
CA SER A 12 0.35 -0.18 -17.09
C SER A 12 0.17 -1.31 -16.06
N GLU A 13 -1.07 -1.65 -15.72
CA GLU A 13 -1.35 -2.72 -14.75
C GLU A 13 -0.76 -4.06 -15.20
N GLU A 14 -0.78 -4.34 -16.51
CA GLU A 14 -0.20 -5.55 -17.09
C GLU A 14 1.32 -5.57 -16.95
N VAL A 15 1.99 -4.45 -17.21
CA VAL A 15 3.44 -4.32 -17.04
C VAL A 15 3.82 -4.52 -15.58
N GLN A 16 3.09 -3.91 -14.65
CA GLN A 16 3.33 -4.09 -13.21
C GLN A 16 3.14 -5.56 -12.81
N LEU A 17 2.04 -6.19 -13.22
CA LEU A 17 1.73 -7.58 -12.91
C LEU A 17 2.81 -8.53 -13.43
N LEU A 18 3.21 -8.39 -14.70
CA LEU A 18 4.23 -9.23 -15.32
C LEU A 18 5.62 -8.99 -14.70
N THR A 19 5.94 -7.75 -14.31
CA THR A 19 7.18 -7.43 -13.61
C THR A 19 7.26 -8.14 -12.26
N TRP A 20 6.19 -8.06 -11.45
CA TRP A 20 6.11 -8.81 -10.19
C TRP A 20 6.23 -10.32 -10.40
N ALA A 21 5.48 -10.89 -11.35
CA ALA A 21 5.49 -12.32 -11.61
C ALA A 21 6.88 -12.83 -12.04
N THR A 22 7.57 -12.07 -12.90
CA THR A 22 8.92 -12.39 -13.36
C THR A 22 9.92 -12.35 -12.20
N LEU A 23 9.88 -11.30 -11.37
CA LEU A 23 10.77 -11.19 -10.21
C LEU A 23 10.52 -12.29 -9.17
N LEU A 24 9.26 -12.67 -8.95
CA LEU A 24 8.93 -13.80 -8.07
C LEU A 24 9.54 -15.12 -8.58
N GLN A 25 9.55 -15.35 -9.89
CA GLN A 25 10.22 -16.53 -10.47
C GLN A 25 11.74 -16.47 -10.28
N GLU A 26 12.36 -15.32 -10.53
CA GLU A 26 13.80 -15.10 -10.32
C GLU A 26 14.18 -15.34 -8.84
N PHE A 27 13.44 -14.75 -7.90
CA PHE A 27 13.70 -14.88 -6.46
C PHE A 27 13.44 -16.29 -5.91
N HIS A 28 12.54 -17.06 -6.52
CA HIS A 28 12.26 -18.43 -6.11
C HIS A 28 13.48 -19.34 -6.29
N THR A 29 14.28 -19.11 -7.34
CA THR A 29 15.48 -19.91 -7.59
C THR A 29 16.60 -19.67 -6.57
N GLY A 30 16.56 -18.56 -5.83
CA GLY A 30 17.62 -18.13 -4.91
C GLY A 30 17.41 -18.43 -3.42
N GLU A 31 16.56 -19.39 -3.04
CA GLU A 31 16.13 -19.72 -1.66
C GLU A 31 15.42 -18.60 -0.87
N LYS A 32 15.60 -17.33 -1.25
CA LYS A 32 15.03 -16.15 -0.56
C LYS A 32 13.52 -16.19 -0.41
N LEU A 33 12.82 -16.73 -1.42
CA LEU A 33 11.36 -16.76 -1.44
C LEU A 33 10.75 -17.80 -0.50
N LEU A 34 11.55 -18.72 0.07
CA LEU A 34 11.08 -19.72 1.03
C LEU A 34 10.58 -19.10 2.34
N SER A 35 11.06 -17.90 2.69
CA SER A 35 10.54 -17.14 3.83
C SER A 35 9.07 -16.70 3.62
N LEU A 36 8.67 -16.47 2.36
CA LEU A 36 7.35 -16.00 1.99
C LEU A 36 6.42 -17.13 1.58
N VAL A 37 6.97 -18.13 0.89
CA VAL A 37 6.23 -19.29 0.37
C VAL A 37 6.98 -20.57 0.77
N PRO A 38 6.75 -21.07 2.00
CA PRO A 38 7.50 -22.22 2.53
C PRO A 38 7.33 -23.52 1.73
N LYS A 39 6.23 -23.65 0.97
CA LYS A 39 5.91 -24.81 0.12
C LYS A 39 5.65 -24.39 -1.32
N ALA A 40 6.54 -23.62 -1.92
CA ALA A 40 6.46 -23.35 -3.35
C ALA A 40 6.63 -24.66 -4.15
N PRO A 41 5.82 -24.91 -5.20
CA PRO A 41 5.97 -26.11 -6.03
C PRO A 41 7.35 -26.11 -6.70
N LYS A 42 8.04 -27.27 -6.75
CA LYS A 42 9.34 -27.42 -7.44
C LYS A 42 9.29 -26.99 -8.92
N ALA A 43 8.13 -27.14 -9.55
CA ALA A 43 7.82 -26.62 -10.87
C ALA A 43 6.45 -25.96 -10.80
N ALA A 44 6.42 -24.66 -10.50
CA ALA A 44 5.17 -23.92 -10.39
C ALA A 44 4.71 -23.43 -11.77
N PRO A 45 3.43 -23.65 -12.16
CA PRO A 45 2.89 -23.15 -13.42
C PRO A 45 2.87 -21.62 -13.44
N LEU A 46 2.80 -21.01 -14.63
CA LEU A 46 2.74 -19.55 -14.76
C LEU A 46 1.59 -18.93 -13.95
N SER A 47 0.43 -19.59 -13.90
CA SER A 47 -0.74 -19.14 -13.13
C SER A 47 -0.43 -18.93 -11.64
N PHE A 48 0.41 -19.78 -11.05
CA PHE A 48 0.81 -19.65 -9.64
C PHE A 48 1.54 -18.32 -9.40
N TRP A 49 2.44 -17.94 -10.31
CA TRP A 49 3.21 -16.69 -10.21
C TRP A 49 2.34 -15.47 -10.45
N ILE A 50 1.40 -15.55 -11.39
CA ILE A 50 0.42 -14.49 -11.65
C ILE A 50 -0.48 -14.28 -10.43
N ASP A 51 -0.97 -15.34 -9.80
CA ASP A 51 -1.80 -15.25 -8.60
C ASP A 51 -1.04 -14.60 -7.43
N LEU A 52 0.22 -14.99 -7.23
CA LEU A 52 1.06 -14.41 -6.19
C LEU A 52 1.41 -12.95 -6.48
N ALA A 53 1.75 -12.62 -7.72
CA ALA A 53 2.00 -11.27 -8.18
C ALA A 53 0.77 -10.36 -8.01
N THR A 54 -0.43 -10.89 -8.28
CA THR A 54 -1.70 -10.17 -8.09
C THR A 54 -1.91 -9.81 -6.63
N ARG A 55 -1.67 -10.76 -5.71
CA ARG A 55 -1.78 -10.54 -4.26
C ARG A 55 -0.73 -9.54 -3.77
N LEU A 56 0.51 -9.67 -4.25
CA LEU A 56 1.61 -8.79 -3.88
C LEU A 56 1.39 -7.35 -4.38
N GLY A 57 0.97 -7.20 -5.63
CA GLY A 57 0.64 -5.90 -6.20
C GLY A 57 -0.54 -5.24 -5.47
N ARG A 58 -1.53 -6.03 -5.03
CA ARG A 58 -2.60 -5.51 -4.17
C ARG A 58 -2.06 -5.03 -2.81
N LEU A 59 -1.25 -5.85 -2.14
CA LEU A 59 -0.62 -5.47 -0.86
C LEU A 59 0.22 -4.19 -0.97
N HIS A 60 1.01 -4.06 -2.05
CA HIS A 60 1.78 -2.85 -2.36
C HIS A 60 0.87 -1.62 -2.48
N ARG A 61 -0.24 -1.73 -3.22
CA ARG A 61 -1.21 -0.63 -3.39
C ARG A 61 -1.94 -0.27 -2.10
N GLU A 62 -2.35 -1.27 -1.31
CA GLU A 62 -3.03 -1.05 -0.03
C GLU A 62 -2.12 -0.29 0.93
N LEU A 63 -0.88 -0.75 1.14
CA LEU A 63 0.07 -0.07 2.01
C LEU A 63 0.45 1.32 1.51
N ALA A 64 0.68 1.48 0.20
CA ALA A 64 0.99 2.79 -0.37
C ALA A 64 -0.21 3.75 -0.31
N GLY A 65 -1.44 3.27 -0.17
CA GLY A 65 -2.61 4.07 0.16
C GLY A 65 -2.48 4.78 1.51
N ASP A 66 -1.80 4.13 2.45
CA ASP A 66 -1.57 4.62 3.82
C ASP A 66 -0.17 5.22 4.03
N GLN A 67 0.53 5.55 2.94
CA GLN A 67 1.92 6.04 2.96
C GLN A 67 2.92 5.08 3.61
N ILE A 68 2.62 3.78 3.53
CA ILE A 68 3.47 2.72 4.04
C ILE A 68 4.11 1.97 2.86
N ASN A 69 5.40 1.65 3.00
CA ASN A 69 6.10 0.73 2.10
C ASN A 69 6.58 -0.51 2.88
N PHE A 70 7.10 -1.52 2.18
CA PHE A 70 7.48 -2.78 2.83
C PHE A 70 8.64 -2.60 3.82
N ALA A 71 9.56 -1.67 3.55
CA ALA A 71 10.66 -1.33 4.46
C ALA A 71 10.14 -0.74 5.77
N THR A 72 9.12 0.13 5.72
CA THR A 72 8.49 0.70 6.92
C THR A 72 7.85 -0.39 7.79
N VAL A 73 7.17 -1.38 7.18
CA VAL A 73 6.60 -2.51 7.93
C VAL A 73 7.69 -3.39 8.53
N GLN A 74 8.76 -3.67 7.79
CA GLN A 74 9.93 -4.39 8.30
C GLN A 74 10.51 -3.72 9.55
N GLN A 75 10.72 -2.40 9.50
CA GLN A 75 11.24 -1.63 10.64
C GLN A 75 10.29 -1.68 11.84
N HIS A 76 8.97 -1.65 11.59
CA HIS A 76 7.98 -1.83 12.65
C HIS A 76 8.11 -3.22 13.31
N CYS A 77 8.21 -4.30 12.53
CA CYS A 77 8.40 -5.65 13.07
C CYS A 77 9.66 -5.78 13.93
N ILE A 78 10.78 -5.17 13.50
CA ILE A 78 12.04 -5.15 14.28
C ILE A 78 11.82 -4.46 15.63
N LYS A 79 11.16 -3.29 15.65
CA LYS A 79 10.89 -2.54 16.89
C LYS A 79 9.98 -3.31 17.86
N GLN A 80 9.10 -4.16 17.34
CA GLN A 80 8.20 -5.00 18.15
C GLN A 80 8.81 -6.36 18.54
N GLY A 81 10.07 -6.65 18.16
CA GLY A 81 10.72 -7.93 18.45
C GLY A 81 10.15 -9.13 17.65
N LEU A 82 9.43 -8.87 16.55
CA LEU A 82 8.83 -9.90 15.71
C LEU A 82 9.82 -10.40 14.65
N GLU A 83 10.81 -11.19 15.07
CA GLU A 83 11.95 -11.57 14.22
C GLU A 83 11.55 -12.31 12.92
N LEU A 84 10.60 -13.25 13.00
CA LEU A 84 10.18 -14.03 11.83
C LEU A 84 9.49 -13.12 10.80
N GLU A 85 8.58 -12.27 11.25
CA GLU A 85 7.89 -11.32 10.37
C GLU A 85 8.87 -10.28 9.80
N ALA A 86 9.82 -9.79 10.60
CA ALA A 86 10.87 -8.90 10.10
C ALA A 86 11.67 -9.54 8.94
N ARG A 87 11.96 -10.84 9.00
CA ARG A 87 12.63 -11.57 7.88
C ARG A 87 11.74 -11.67 6.64
N ARG A 88 10.45 -11.92 6.80
CA ARG A 88 9.48 -11.97 5.69
C ARG A 88 9.38 -10.60 5.02
N TRP A 89 9.20 -9.56 5.80
CA TRP A 89 9.15 -8.19 5.29
C TRP A 89 10.46 -7.74 4.67
N ALA A 90 11.62 -8.21 5.17
CA ALA A 90 12.91 -7.97 4.50
C ALA A 90 12.94 -8.54 3.07
N THR A 91 12.46 -9.77 2.88
CA THR A 91 12.36 -10.37 1.54
C THR A 91 11.40 -9.57 0.64
N LEU A 92 10.26 -9.11 1.17
CA LEU A 92 9.34 -8.25 0.43
C LEU A 92 9.98 -6.91 0.05
N THR A 93 10.71 -6.26 0.97
CA THR A 93 11.45 -5.02 0.71
C THR A 93 12.44 -5.19 -0.43
N GLU A 94 13.23 -6.27 -0.43
CA GLU A 94 14.15 -6.57 -1.54
C GLU A 94 13.40 -6.71 -2.87
N LEU A 95 12.27 -7.40 -2.86
CA LEU A 95 11.45 -7.63 -4.04
C LEU A 95 10.80 -6.31 -4.55
N GLN A 96 10.33 -5.45 -3.66
CA GLN A 96 9.81 -4.13 -4.00
C GLN A 96 10.88 -3.23 -4.60
N ASN A 97 12.09 -3.24 -4.04
CA ASN A 97 13.21 -2.48 -4.59
C ASN A 97 13.58 -2.98 -6.00
N ALA A 98 13.64 -4.31 -6.20
CA ALA A 98 13.90 -4.90 -7.51
C ALA A 98 12.79 -4.57 -8.53
N TYR A 99 11.53 -4.55 -8.10
CA TYR A 99 10.38 -4.14 -8.90
C TYR A 99 10.49 -2.70 -9.36
N LEU A 100 10.72 -1.76 -8.44
CA LEU A 100 10.85 -0.34 -8.75
C LEU A 100 12.05 -0.09 -9.66
N GLN A 101 13.17 -0.77 -9.42
CA GLN A 101 14.34 -0.68 -10.29
C GLN A 101 14.02 -1.16 -11.70
N ARG A 102 13.33 -2.31 -11.86
CA ARG A 102 12.99 -2.85 -13.18
C ARG A 102 12.07 -1.92 -13.97
N LEU A 103 11.12 -1.26 -13.31
CA LEU A 103 10.30 -0.23 -13.96
C LEU A 103 11.15 0.99 -14.34
N ASN A 104 12.01 1.44 -13.44
CA ASN A 104 12.87 2.59 -13.67
C ASN A 104 13.82 2.38 -14.86
N ASP A 105 14.37 1.17 -15.02
CA ASP A 105 15.22 0.78 -16.16
C ASP A 105 14.49 0.84 -17.50
N GLN A 106 13.16 0.73 -17.49
CA GLN A 106 12.29 0.88 -18.66
C GLN A 106 11.73 2.31 -18.79
N GLU A 107 12.26 3.26 -18.03
CA GLU A 107 11.77 4.64 -17.94
C GLU A 107 10.29 4.74 -17.54
N LEU A 108 9.82 3.79 -16.74
CA LEU A 108 8.45 3.76 -16.21
C LEU A 108 8.43 4.07 -14.72
N TRP A 109 7.33 4.69 -14.28
CA TRP A 109 7.01 4.87 -12.87
C TRP A 109 5.90 3.94 -12.41
N ASP A 110 6.04 3.44 -11.18
CA ASP A 110 4.91 2.90 -10.43
C ASP A 110 4.05 4.07 -9.90
N LYS A 111 2.74 4.02 -10.18
CA LYS A 111 1.83 5.10 -9.82
C LYS A 111 1.76 5.33 -8.31
N GLN A 112 1.86 4.28 -7.49
CA GLN A 112 1.71 4.43 -6.05
C GLN A 112 2.95 5.07 -5.45
N THR A 113 4.15 4.61 -5.82
CA THR A 113 5.39 5.23 -5.31
C THR A 113 5.59 6.63 -5.84
N ALA A 114 5.15 6.94 -7.06
CA ALA A 114 5.17 8.31 -7.58
C ALA A 114 4.27 9.24 -6.75
N ARG A 115 3.13 8.76 -6.24
CA ARG A 115 2.28 9.55 -5.34
C ARG A 115 2.95 9.80 -3.99
N LEU A 116 3.62 8.78 -3.44
CA LEU A 116 4.38 8.95 -2.20
C LEU A 116 5.49 9.98 -2.37
N PHE A 117 6.22 9.90 -3.47
CA PHE A 117 7.24 10.89 -3.83
C PHE A 117 6.65 12.29 -3.95
N ALA A 118 5.54 12.44 -4.68
CA ALA A 118 4.87 13.74 -4.83
C ALA A 118 4.39 14.34 -3.50
N VAL A 119 3.94 13.50 -2.55
CA VAL A 119 3.60 13.93 -1.19
C VAL A 119 4.85 14.40 -0.43
N GLU A 120 5.91 13.58 -0.43
CA GLU A 120 7.16 13.87 0.30
C GLU A 120 7.88 15.12 -0.22
N HIS A 121 7.81 15.37 -1.53
CA HIS A 121 8.48 16.47 -2.20
C HIS A 121 7.59 17.68 -2.49
N HIS A 122 6.33 17.68 -2.02
CA HIS A 122 5.36 18.75 -2.22
C HIS A 122 5.18 19.14 -3.70
N GLU A 123 5.02 18.15 -4.58
CA GLU A 123 4.96 18.36 -6.05
C GLU A 123 3.59 18.84 -6.56
N VAL A 124 2.64 19.08 -5.66
CA VAL A 124 1.32 19.61 -6.01
C VAL A 124 1.47 21.08 -6.43
N PRO A 125 1.11 21.46 -7.67
CA PRO A 125 1.30 22.83 -8.14
C PRO A 125 0.44 23.85 -7.38
N GLU A 126 0.97 25.04 -7.12
CA GLU A 126 0.18 26.16 -6.57
C GLU A 126 -0.98 26.58 -7.50
N SER A 127 -0.81 26.37 -8.82
CA SER A 127 -1.83 26.63 -9.84
C SER A 127 -2.83 25.47 -10.03
N SER A 128 -2.95 24.59 -9.03
CA SER A 128 -3.92 23.49 -9.06
C SER A 128 -5.36 24.03 -9.17
N PRO A 129 -6.24 23.35 -9.93
CA PRO A 129 -7.63 23.77 -10.05
C PRO A 129 -8.37 23.60 -8.72
N THR A 130 -9.49 24.29 -8.57
CA THR A 130 -10.45 24.03 -7.50
C THR A 130 -10.91 22.57 -7.54
N ILE A 131 -10.84 21.88 -6.41
CA ILE A 131 -11.30 20.50 -6.27
C ILE A 131 -12.57 20.49 -5.44
N VAL A 132 -13.60 19.80 -5.95
CA VAL A 132 -14.83 19.52 -5.21
C VAL A 132 -14.90 18.02 -4.94
N LEU A 133 -14.85 17.64 -3.67
CA LEU A 133 -14.98 16.28 -3.19
C LEU A 133 -16.46 16.02 -2.88
N ALA A 134 -17.13 15.20 -3.69
CA ALA A 134 -18.54 14.91 -3.51
C ALA A 134 -18.74 13.46 -3.02
N GLY A 135 -19.30 13.30 -1.82
CA GLY A 135 -19.62 11.98 -1.26
C GLY A 135 -18.40 11.10 -0.95
N THR A 136 -17.25 11.71 -0.70
CA THR A 136 -16.00 10.98 -0.38
C THR A 136 -15.92 10.67 1.11
N VAL A 137 -16.38 9.47 1.50
CA VAL A 137 -16.43 9.07 2.92
C VAL A 137 -15.14 8.43 3.44
N ASP A 138 -14.31 7.89 2.54
CA ASP A 138 -13.10 7.14 2.90
C ASP A 138 -11.98 7.39 1.87
N LEU A 139 -11.32 8.54 1.99
CA LEU A 139 -10.13 8.83 1.20
C LEU A 139 -8.91 8.16 1.84
N THR A 140 -8.05 7.57 1.00
CA THR A 140 -6.77 7.03 1.47
C THR A 140 -5.87 8.14 2.01
N GLN A 141 -5.00 7.82 2.96
CA GLN A 141 -4.10 8.81 3.57
C GLN A 141 -3.22 9.51 2.52
N THR A 142 -2.73 8.79 1.52
CA THR A 142 -1.96 9.36 0.40
C THR A 142 -2.75 10.39 -0.38
N LEU A 143 -4.03 10.12 -0.67
CA LEU A 143 -4.87 11.08 -1.40
C LEU A 143 -5.19 12.31 -0.54
N ARG A 144 -5.47 12.12 0.75
CA ARG A 144 -5.66 13.22 1.71
C ARG A 144 -4.44 14.13 1.77
N SER A 145 -3.25 13.55 1.83
CA SER A 145 -2.00 14.34 1.85
C SER A 145 -1.70 15.01 0.52
N LEU A 146 -2.07 14.46 -0.63
CA LEU A 146 -1.97 15.21 -1.90
C LEU A 146 -2.93 16.40 -1.91
N ILE A 147 -4.20 16.16 -1.52
CA ILE A 147 -5.25 17.17 -1.52
C ILE A 147 -4.96 18.29 -0.51
N SER A 148 -4.33 17.99 0.63
CA SER A 148 -3.99 19.02 1.63
C SER A 148 -3.01 20.08 1.13
N HIS A 149 -2.34 19.84 0.00
CA HIS A 149 -1.47 20.81 -0.67
C HIS A 149 -2.18 21.57 -1.80
N VAL A 150 -3.43 21.23 -2.10
CA VAL A 150 -4.25 21.96 -3.08
C VAL A 150 -4.88 23.17 -2.37
N PRO A 151 -4.75 24.39 -2.91
CA PRO A 151 -5.16 25.61 -2.21
C PRO A 151 -6.68 25.75 -2.06
N ASP A 152 -7.46 25.16 -2.96
CA ASP A 152 -8.91 25.38 -3.05
C ASP A 152 -9.65 24.04 -3.15
N VAL A 153 -10.07 23.51 -2.00
CA VAL A 153 -10.73 22.21 -1.85
C VAL A 153 -12.03 22.37 -1.07
N TYR A 154 -13.13 21.88 -1.64
CA TYR A 154 -14.45 21.87 -0.99
C TYR A 154 -14.96 20.44 -0.85
N ALA A 155 -15.39 20.07 0.35
CA ALA A 155 -16.06 18.80 0.60
C ALA A 155 -17.58 18.98 0.66
N LEU A 156 -18.29 18.29 -0.22
CA LEU A 156 -19.75 18.19 -0.21
C LEU A 156 -20.16 16.87 0.45
N VAL A 157 -20.52 16.98 1.73
CA VAL A 157 -21.01 15.88 2.54
C VAL A 157 -22.54 15.86 2.49
N LEU A 158 -23.11 14.72 2.09
CA LEU A 158 -24.56 14.52 2.13
C LEU A 158 -24.96 14.03 3.53
N ALA A 159 -25.02 14.96 4.48
CA ALA A 159 -25.45 14.73 5.85
C ALA A 159 -26.21 15.96 6.38
N ASP A 160 -27.00 15.76 7.43
CA ASP A 160 -27.62 16.88 8.15
C ASP A 160 -26.54 17.73 8.83
N GLU A 161 -26.76 19.04 8.94
CA GLU A 161 -25.79 19.98 9.54
C GLU A 161 -25.42 19.60 10.99
N SER A 162 -26.34 18.97 11.72
CA SER A 162 -26.12 18.44 13.08
C SER A 162 -25.07 17.32 13.13
N ASP A 163 -24.78 16.66 12.01
CA ASP A 163 -23.81 15.58 11.90
C ASP A 163 -22.43 16.07 11.42
N SER A 164 -22.26 17.38 11.17
CA SER A 164 -21.01 17.97 10.65
C SER A 164 -19.76 17.62 11.46
N GLN A 165 -19.88 17.52 12.78
CA GLN A 165 -18.80 17.13 13.70
C GLN A 165 -18.21 15.73 13.44
N TYR A 166 -18.90 14.86 12.70
CA TYR A 166 -18.43 13.51 12.38
C TYR A 166 -17.61 13.46 11.09
N PHE A 167 -17.38 14.59 10.43
CA PHE A 167 -16.62 14.65 9.18
C PHE A 167 -15.42 15.57 9.33
N ASP A 168 -14.30 15.18 8.72
CA ASP A 168 -13.12 16.04 8.64
C ASP A 168 -13.19 17.04 7.46
N GLU A 169 -12.16 17.87 7.32
CA GLU A 169 -12.04 18.90 6.28
C GLU A 169 -12.11 18.34 4.85
N THR A 170 -11.83 17.05 4.68
CA THR A 170 -11.92 16.35 3.38
C THR A 170 -13.26 15.65 3.17
N GLY A 171 -14.22 15.82 4.08
CA GLY A 171 -15.54 15.20 4.05
C GLY A 171 -15.55 13.73 4.44
N SER A 172 -14.44 13.20 4.94
CA SER A 172 -14.35 11.80 5.33
C SER A 172 -14.80 11.61 6.78
N LEU A 173 -15.27 10.42 7.12
CA LEU A 173 -15.87 10.14 8.42
C LEU A 173 -14.82 10.01 9.54
N SER A 174 -14.96 10.77 10.62
CA SER A 174 -14.23 10.59 11.89
C SER A 174 -14.88 9.43 12.67
N ALA A 175 -14.31 8.23 12.53
CA ALA A 175 -14.82 7.05 13.23
C ALA A 175 -14.77 7.17 14.76
N LYS A 176 -13.84 7.97 15.31
CA LYS A 176 -13.57 8.07 16.76
C LYS A 176 -14.77 8.56 17.57
N ASP A 177 -15.65 9.37 16.97
CA ASP A 177 -16.68 10.08 17.71
C ASP A 177 -18.07 9.43 17.62
N ARG A 178 -18.31 8.56 16.64
CA ARG A 178 -19.62 7.92 16.40
C ARG A 178 -19.62 6.40 16.50
N PHE A 179 -18.50 5.75 16.19
CA PHE A 179 -18.38 4.30 16.16
C PHE A 179 -17.19 3.88 17.02
N PRO A 180 -17.35 3.76 18.36
CA PRO A 180 -16.29 3.23 19.19
C PRO A 180 -15.83 1.91 18.58
N ALA A 181 -14.54 1.82 18.25
CA ALA A 181 -13.98 0.63 17.64
C ALA A 181 -14.37 -0.58 18.50
N PRO A 182 -14.82 -1.71 17.92
CA PRO A 182 -15.03 -2.91 18.70
C PRO A 182 -13.72 -3.20 19.42
N CYS A 183 -13.76 -3.11 20.75
CA CYS A 183 -12.62 -3.35 21.62
C CYS A 183 -12.33 -4.86 21.62
N ILE A 184 -11.71 -5.35 20.55
CA ILE A 184 -11.08 -6.66 20.55
C ILE A 184 -9.80 -6.51 21.38
N SER A 185 -9.79 -7.08 22.59
CA SER A 185 -8.57 -7.15 23.41
C SER A 185 -7.44 -7.78 22.59
N HIS A 186 -6.20 -7.33 22.80
CA HIS A 186 -5.03 -8.00 22.22
C HIS A 186 -4.99 -9.49 22.59
N ASP A 187 -5.54 -9.85 23.76
CA ASP A 187 -5.68 -11.24 24.22
C ASP A 187 -6.61 -12.10 23.34
N ASN A 188 -7.46 -11.46 22.53
CA ASN A 188 -8.41 -12.13 21.63
C ASN A 188 -7.88 -12.23 20.19
N ILE A 189 -6.63 -11.82 19.93
CA ILE A 189 -5.97 -11.92 18.63
C ILE A 189 -4.94 -13.04 18.71
N THR A 190 -5.21 -14.16 18.04
CA THR A 190 -4.22 -15.22 17.86
C THR A 190 -3.49 -14.99 16.54
N PHE A 191 -2.18 -14.73 16.57
CA PHE A 191 -1.42 -14.60 15.34
C PHE A 191 -1.10 -15.99 14.76
N SER A 192 -0.99 -16.08 13.44
CA SER A 192 -0.58 -17.34 12.79
C SER A 192 0.80 -17.82 13.25
N SER A 193 1.64 -16.92 13.79
CA SER A 193 2.93 -17.23 14.43
C SER A 193 2.81 -17.90 15.80
N ASP A 194 1.66 -17.74 16.47
CA ASP A 194 1.41 -18.26 17.81
C ASP A 194 0.91 -19.70 17.78
N ILE A 195 0.62 -20.23 16.59
CA ILE A 195 0.34 -21.64 16.35
C ILE A 195 1.66 -22.40 16.50
N SER A 196 2.04 -22.62 17.76
CA SER A 196 3.07 -23.59 18.12
C SER A 196 2.59 -24.97 17.64
N SER A 197 3.36 -25.55 16.73
CA SER A 197 3.45 -26.95 16.27
C SER A 197 2.52 -27.97 16.95
N THR A 198 1.21 -27.82 16.85
CA THR A 198 0.21 -28.80 17.30
C THR A 198 -1.02 -28.71 16.40
N CYS A 199 -0.93 -29.32 15.22
CA CYS A 199 -2.04 -29.98 14.53
C CYS A 199 -1.49 -30.70 13.28
N PHE A 200 -1.27 -32.01 13.46
CA PHE A 200 -1.07 -33.11 12.49
C PHE A 200 0.09 -33.03 11.48
#